data_AF-A0A662AJV5-F1
#
_entry.id   AF-A0A662AJV5-F1
#
_cell.length_a   1.000
_cell.length_b   1.000
_cell.length_c   1.000
_cell.angle_alpha   90.00
_cell.angle_beta   90.00
_cell.angle_gamma   90.00
#
_symmetry.space_group_name_H-M   'P 1'
#
loop_
_entity.id
_entity.type
_entity.pdbx_description
1 polymer ?
#
loop_
_entity_poly.entity_id
_entity_poly.type
_entity_poly.pdbx_seq_one_letter_code
_entity_poly.pdbx_strand_id
1 'polypeptide(L)'
;MVLSKNRMFYEIGSLTDAGKVKEHNKDSLIDFKINNGHVFVVCDGIDGKEGGGAIASKIAINSIKQYFVNKNYTDISKALTNAIIFANYEIYKQAQNHIKYYDMATSMVVVIFFKDKIYYAYIGNSRLYILRNNHLQKLTKDHTVVQNLIDKGEITEKEAKNHPDKNKPFNVLGIKKDVKFGICKQAIKIENEDLLLLCSDGLTNMMNDDEILEIINDKNSSVKHKALNLINKANDNGGNDNTTVQLIRFFDSSSQKHIELDENNKYSSKSYKKYIVGIIITIAVILGGYFIIDNFILNRDETEITSMLKTNNKRFLTSNIANKTKETSDSIIKPTNTNKKIITKNNNKTKSEPYKLKYTLQEGDNFYRLSLRFNVTVNQLEKINSIKAIHLQAHQKVIIPITAVHTIKNGETLSSISNKYNIDQKLILKANKLRNNKNLKIGTKLYIPLKQ
;
A
#
# COMPACT_ATOMS: atom_id res chain seq x y z
N MET A 1 -37.25 24.59 -18.90
CA MET A 1 -37.09 24.44 -17.43
C MET A 1 -35.83 23.62 -17.18
N VAL A 2 -34.69 24.29 -17.03
CA VAL A 2 -33.42 23.61 -16.72
C VAL A 2 -33.47 23.27 -15.24
N LEU A 3 -33.81 22.03 -14.91
CA LEU A 3 -33.57 21.52 -13.57
C LEU A 3 -32.05 21.58 -13.35
N SER A 4 -31.61 22.59 -12.61
CA SER A 4 -30.30 22.64 -11.97
C SER A 4 -30.08 21.27 -11.32
N LYS A 5 -29.21 20.43 -11.89
CA LYS A 5 -28.79 19.20 -11.21
C LYS A 5 -28.12 19.63 -9.92
N ASN A 6 -28.75 19.38 -8.78
CA ASN A 6 -28.15 19.58 -7.46
C ASN A 6 -26.82 18.83 -7.45
N ARG A 7 -25.73 19.60 -7.41
CA ARG A 7 -24.36 19.07 -7.38
C ARG A 7 -24.08 18.62 -5.96
N MET A 8 -23.63 17.38 -5.80
CA MET A 8 -23.22 16.87 -4.49
C MET A 8 -21.80 17.35 -4.16
N PHE A 9 -21.64 17.91 -2.98
CA PHE A 9 -20.37 18.32 -2.39
C PHE A 9 -19.98 17.35 -1.27
N TYR A 10 -18.72 17.42 -0.84
CA TYR A 10 -18.25 16.60 0.27
C TYR A 10 -17.07 17.22 1.01
N GLU A 11 -16.97 16.85 2.29
CA GLU A 11 -15.85 17.13 3.18
C GLU A 11 -15.12 15.84 3.55
N ILE A 12 -13.81 15.93 3.76
CA ILE A 12 -12.95 14.77 4.04
C ILE A 12 -12.20 14.99 5.36
N GLY A 13 -12.19 13.96 6.20
CA GLY A 13 -11.33 13.85 7.38
C GLY A 13 -10.58 12.53 7.34
N SER A 14 -9.26 12.59 7.15
CA SER A 14 -8.40 11.42 7.06
C SER A 14 -7.33 11.47 8.14
N LEU A 15 -7.12 10.37 8.85
CA LEU A 15 -6.04 10.26 9.83
C LEU A 15 -5.53 8.81 9.91
N THR A 16 -4.23 8.66 10.10
CA THR A 16 -3.56 7.38 10.34
C THR A 16 -2.59 7.56 11.49
N ASP A 17 -2.55 6.59 12.39
CA ASP A 17 -1.74 6.60 13.60
C ASP A 17 -1.13 5.21 13.84
N ALA A 18 0.10 5.16 14.35
CA ALA A 18 0.76 3.88 14.62
C ALA A 18 0.09 3.12 15.78
N GLY A 19 -0.71 3.78 16.60
CA GLY A 19 -1.17 3.24 17.87
C GLY A 19 -0.17 3.49 18.99
N LYS A 20 -0.50 3.05 20.20
CA LYS A 20 0.36 3.16 21.39
C LYS A 20 1.39 2.04 21.49
N VAL A 21 1.14 0.90 20.82
CA VAL A 21 1.95 -0.33 20.99
C VAL A 21 2.90 -0.61 19.83
N LYS A 22 2.53 -0.26 18.59
CA LYS A 22 3.36 -0.58 17.42
C LYS A 22 4.48 0.45 17.23
N GLU A 23 5.66 -0.04 16.87
CA GLU A 23 6.82 0.81 16.56
C GLU A 23 6.68 1.54 15.23
N HIS A 24 5.98 0.93 14.27
CA HIS A 24 5.84 1.45 12.92
C HIS A 24 4.39 1.36 12.45
N ASN A 25 3.99 2.34 11.65
CA ASN A 25 2.71 2.34 10.97
C ASN A 25 2.82 1.64 9.61
N LYS A 26 2.07 0.54 9.46
CA LYS A 26 2.01 -0.26 8.24
C LYS A 26 0.75 0.00 7.45
N ASP A 27 -0.18 0.78 7.98
CA ASP A 27 -1.35 1.22 7.24
C ASP A 27 -0.95 2.27 6.18
N SER A 28 -1.83 2.42 5.20
CA SER A 28 -1.72 3.49 4.21
C SER A 28 -3.11 3.91 3.77
N LEU A 29 -3.30 5.22 3.65
CA LEU A 29 -4.49 5.82 3.04
C LEU A 29 -4.11 6.74 1.89
N ILE A 30 -5.02 6.91 0.94
CA ILE A 30 -4.91 7.96 -0.08
C ILE A 30 -6.29 8.40 -0.55
N ASP A 31 -6.40 9.65 -0.95
CA ASP A 31 -7.49 10.16 -1.77
C ASP A 31 -6.93 10.90 -3.00
N PHE A 32 -7.65 10.83 -4.12
CA PHE A 32 -7.30 11.60 -5.31
C PHE A 32 -8.48 11.76 -6.28
N LYS A 33 -8.54 12.92 -6.93
CA LYS A 33 -9.56 13.23 -7.95
C LYS A 33 -9.31 12.47 -9.24
N ILE A 34 -10.39 12.06 -9.89
CA ILE A 34 -10.43 11.53 -11.25
C ILE A 34 -11.44 12.34 -12.07
N ASN A 35 -11.46 12.14 -13.38
CA ASN A 35 -12.44 12.83 -14.23
C ASN A 35 -13.86 12.47 -13.78
N ASN A 36 -14.62 13.47 -13.33
CA ASN A 36 -15.98 13.33 -12.78
C ASN A 36 -16.10 12.44 -11.52
N GLY A 37 -15.03 12.31 -10.73
CA GLY A 37 -15.08 11.54 -9.49
C GLY A 37 -13.92 11.75 -8.52
N HIS A 38 -13.94 10.99 -7.44
CA HIS A 38 -12.92 10.96 -6.38
C HIS A 38 -12.75 9.52 -5.89
N VAL A 39 -11.50 9.07 -5.77
CA VAL A 39 -11.14 7.76 -5.23
C VAL A 39 -10.59 7.91 -3.81
N PHE A 40 -11.01 7.02 -2.93
CA PHE A 40 -10.66 6.93 -1.52
C PHE A 40 -10.20 5.51 -1.22
N VAL A 41 -9.06 5.34 -0.54
CA VAL A 41 -8.48 4.01 -0.27
C VAL A 41 -7.90 3.97 1.13
N VAL A 42 -8.17 2.89 1.85
CA VAL A 42 -7.48 2.51 3.10
C VAL A 42 -6.97 1.08 2.94
N CYS A 43 -5.71 0.88 3.32
CA CYS A 43 -5.03 -0.41 3.34
C CYS A 43 -4.35 -0.62 4.69
N ASP A 44 -4.43 -1.82 5.24
CA ASP A 44 -3.67 -2.24 6.42
C ASP A 44 -2.63 -3.30 6.00
N GLY A 45 -1.38 -3.04 6.36
CA GLY A 45 -0.20 -3.77 5.92
C GLY A 45 0.15 -4.95 6.82
N ILE A 46 0.13 -6.14 6.23
CA ILE A 46 0.44 -7.39 6.91
C ILE A 46 1.88 -7.79 6.58
N ASP A 47 2.67 -7.97 7.62
CA ASP A 47 4.06 -8.39 7.48
C ASP A 47 4.15 -9.82 6.97
N GLY A 48 5.13 -10.05 6.11
CA GLY A 48 5.61 -11.38 5.81
C GLY A 48 6.61 -11.87 6.86
N LYS A 49 7.33 -12.95 6.52
CA LYS A 49 8.31 -13.63 7.38
C LYS A 49 9.34 -12.70 8.02
N GLU A 50 9.76 -11.65 7.32
CA GLU A 50 10.74 -10.67 7.83
C GLU A 50 10.25 -9.21 7.65
N GLY A 51 8.92 -9.00 7.65
CA GLY A 51 8.31 -7.68 7.52
C GLY A 51 7.68 -7.40 6.15
N GLY A 52 7.49 -6.11 5.84
CA GLY A 52 7.07 -5.64 4.52
C GLY A 52 5.60 -5.20 4.43
N GLY A 53 4.84 -5.20 5.53
CA GLY A 53 3.44 -4.77 5.53
C GLY A 53 3.27 -3.33 5.04
N ALA A 54 4.09 -2.40 5.54
CA ALA A 54 4.11 -1.00 5.09
C ALA A 54 4.43 -0.85 3.59
N ILE A 55 5.25 -1.76 3.04
CA ILE A 55 5.59 -1.76 1.62
C ILE A 55 4.38 -2.24 0.81
N ALA A 56 3.73 -3.32 1.24
CA ALA A 56 2.56 -3.88 0.58
C ALA A 56 1.39 -2.88 0.54
N SER A 57 1.06 -2.24 1.66
CA SER A 57 -0.01 -1.24 1.74
C SER A 57 0.28 -0.01 0.86
N LYS A 58 1.54 0.45 0.84
CA LYS A 58 1.97 1.54 -0.04
C LYS A 58 1.87 1.20 -1.52
N ILE A 59 2.25 -0.02 -1.91
CA ILE A 59 2.12 -0.50 -3.28
C ILE A 59 0.64 -0.54 -3.68
N ALA A 60 -0.25 -1.06 -2.83
CA ALA A 60 -1.68 -1.10 -3.11
C ALA A 60 -2.24 0.30 -3.46
N ILE A 61 -2.06 1.29 -2.58
CA ILE A 61 -2.63 2.63 -2.81
C ILE A 61 -2.04 3.30 -4.06
N ASN A 62 -0.75 3.09 -4.34
CA ASN A 62 -0.07 3.62 -5.51
C ASN A 62 -0.55 2.95 -6.80
N SER A 63 -0.77 1.63 -6.78
CA SER A 63 -1.31 0.89 -7.92
C SER A 63 -2.73 1.32 -8.26
N ILE A 64 -3.59 1.54 -7.25
CA ILE A 64 -4.94 2.10 -7.46
C ILE A 64 -4.84 3.49 -8.10
N LYS A 65 -3.99 4.38 -7.55
CA LYS A 65 -3.77 5.71 -8.13
C LYS A 65 -3.29 5.64 -9.58
N GLN A 66 -2.26 4.84 -9.86
CA GLN A 66 -1.73 4.65 -11.21
C GLN A 66 -2.79 4.09 -12.18
N TYR A 67 -3.69 3.23 -11.70
CA TYR A 67 -4.74 2.66 -12.55
C TYR A 67 -5.74 3.73 -13.00
N PHE A 68 -6.06 4.70 -12.17
CA PHE A 68 -7.11 5.68 -12.42
C PHE A 68 -6.65 7.05 -12.93
N VAL A 69 -5.45 7.49 -12.54
CA VAL A 69 -4.94 8.82 -12.92
C VAL A 69 -4.81 8.93 -14.44
N ASN A 70 -5.27 10.07 -14.97
CA ASN A 70 -5.24 10.44 -16.40
C ASN A 70 -5.96 9.45 -17.34
N LYS A 71 -6.91 8.66 -16.82
CA LYS A 71 -7.72 7.75 -17.62
C LYS A 71 -9.20 8.01 -17.41
N ASN A 72 -9.98 7.78 -18.47
CA ASN A 72 -11.43 7.86 -18.45
C ASN A 72 -12.01 6.45 -18.49
N TYR A 73 -12.93 6.18 -17.58
CA TYR A 73 -13.65 4.90 -17.53
C TYR A 73 -15.15 5.16 -17.62
N THR A 74 -15.82 4.46 -18.52
CA THR A 74 -17.28 4.46 -18.64
C THR A 74 -17.92 3.44 -17.71
N ASP A 75 -17.27 2.29 -17.56
CA ASP A 75 -17.65 1.20 -16.64
C ASP A 75 -16.76 1.23 -15.39
N ILE A 76 -17.25 1.91 -14.35
CA ILE A 76 -16.53 2.06 -13.09
C ILE A 76 -16.39 0.73 -12.35
N SER A 77 -17.39 -0.15 -12.40
CA SER A 77 -17.33 -1.46 -11.73
C SER A 77 -16.23 -2.35 -12.33
N LYS A 78 -16.12 -2.38 -13.66
CA LYS A 78 -15.05 -3.12 -14.35
C LYS A 78 -13.69 -2.48 -14.13
N ALA A 79 -13.61 -1.16 -14.17
CA ALA A 79 -12.35 -0.44 -13.88
C ALA A 79 -11.87 -0.73 -12.45
N LEU A 80 -12.77 -0.70 -11.47
CA LEU A 80 -12.48 -1.02 -10.08
C LEU A 80 -12.00 -2.47 -9.93
N THR A 81 -12.69 -3.44 -10.53
CA THR A 81 -12.28 -4.85 -10.55
C THR A 81 -10.84 -5.01 -11.07
N ASN A 82 -10.54 -4.40 -12.21
CA ASN A 82 -9.22 -4.48 -12.83
C ASN A 82 -8.13 -3.76 -12.01
N ALA A 83 -8.47 -2.65 -11.36
CA ALA A 83 -7.55 -1.91 -10.50
C ALA A 83 -7.07 -2.76 -9.32
N ILE A 84 -7.99 -3.53 -8.71
CA ILE A 84 -7.68 -4.42 -7.58
C ILE A 84 -6.82 -5.60 -8.03
N ILE A 85 -7.14 -6.20 -9.18
CA ILE A 85 -6.32 -7.25 -9.78
C ILE A 85 -4.91 -6.73 -10.09
N PHE A 86 -4.81 -5.50 -10.61
CA PHE A 86 -3.53 -4.85 -10.86
C PHE A 86 -2.73 -4.60 -9.57
N ALA A 87 -3.37 -4.07 -8.53
CA ALA A 87 -2.74 -3.86 -7.22
C ALA A 87 -2.25 -5.18 -6.60
N ASN A 88 -3.07 -6.23 -6.65
CA ASN A 88 -2.68 -7.57 -6.21
C ASN A 88 -1.42 -8.07 -6.94
N TYR A 89 -1.40 -7.90 -8.27
CA TYR A 89 -0.29 -8.34 -9.10
C TYR A 89 1.01 -7.59 -8.79
N GLU A 90 0.97 -6.27 -8.58
CA GLU A 90 2.18 -5.51 -8.25
C GLU A 90 2.75 -5.90 -6.88
N ILE A 91 1.91 -6.11 -5.86
CA ILE A 91 2.37 -6.61 -4.55
C ILE A 91 2.96 -8.02 -4.69
N TYR A 92 2.24 -8.92 -5.35
CA TYR A 92 2.68 -10.29 -5.56
C TYR A 92 4.03 -10.34 -6.29
N LYS A 93 4.18 -9.55 -7.36
CA LYS A 93 5.44 -9.43 -8.10
C LYS A 93 6.57 -8.90 -7.23
N GLN A 94 6.31 -7.89 -6.39
CA GLN A 94 7.31 -7.34 -5.49
C GLN A 94 7.73 -8.38 -4.44
N ALA A 95 6.78 -9.08 -3.82
CA ALA A 95 7.02 -10.15 -2.85
C ALA A 95 7.91 -11.26 -3.45
N GLN A 96 7.63 -11.70 -4.68
CA GLN A 96 8.40 -12.77 -5.34
C GLN A 96 9.84 -12.38 -5.71
N ASN A 97 10.12 -11.09 -5.88
CA ASN A 97 11.47 -10.61 -6.21
C ASN A 97 12.36 -10.43 -4.97
N HIS A 98 11.80 -10.53 -3.76
CA HIS A 98 12.51 -10.32 -2.51
C HIS A 98 12.21 -11.47 -1.55
N ILE A 99 13.15 -12.41 -1.40
CA ILE A 99 12.95 -13.59 -0.53
C ILE A 99 12.59 -13.22 0.93
N LYS A 100 13.02 -12.02 1.36
CA LYS A 100 12.72 -11.42 2.65
C LYS A 100 11.22 -11.11 2.87
N TYR A 101 10.51 -10.76 1.80
CA TYR A 101 9.12 -10.27 1.84
C TYR A 101 8.16 -11.20 1.08
N TYR A 102 8.50 -12.48 0.97
CA TYR A 102 7.85 -13.49 0.12
C TYR A 102 6.32 -13.61 0.32
N ASP A 103 5.83 -13.19 1.47
CA ASP A 103 4.45 -13.27 1.95
C ASP A 103 3.93 -11.94 2.53
N MET A 104 4.57 -10.81 2.19
CA MET A 104 3.99 -9.51 2.54
C MET A 104 2.63 -9.35 1.86
N ALA A 105 1.68 -8.76 2.57
CA ALA A 105 0.31 -8.63 2.11
C ALA A 105 -0.33 -7.36 2.63
N THR A 106 -1.53 -7.06 2.13
CA THR A 106 -2.32 -5.97 2.68
C THR A 106 -3.81 -6.22 2.48
N SER A 107 -4.62 -5.79 3.44
CA SER A 107 -6.04 -5.57 3.23
C SER A 107 -6.24 -4.32 2.37
N MET A 108 -7.45 -4.13 1.85
CA MET A 108 -7.79 -2.90 1.14
C MET A 108 -9.30 -2.70 1.16
N VAL A 109 -9.71 -1.46 1.39
CA VAL A 109 -11.05 -0.98 1.07
C VAL A 109 -10.92 0.26 0.20
N VAL A 110 -11.67 0.29 -0.90
CA VAL A 110 -11.63 1.38 -1.89
C VAL A 110 -13.03 1.82 -2.23
N VAL A 111 -13.24 3.13 -2.26
CA VAL A 111 -14.48 3.80 -2.67
C VAL A 111 -14.19 4.74 -3.82
N ILE A 112 -15.01 4.69 -4.86
CA ILE A 112 -15.03 5.64 -5.97
C ILE A 112 -16.36 6.36 -5.94
N PHE A 113 -16.32 7.65 -5.61
CA PHE A 113 -17.44 8.55 -5.81
C PHE A 113 -17.45 9.06 -7.25
N PHE A 114 -18.47 8.74 -8.02
CA PHE A 114 -18.59 9.08 -9.44
C PHE A 114 -20.05 9.37 -9.82
N LYS A 115 -20.32 10.58 -10.31
CA LYS A 115 -21.67 11.05 -10.70
C LYS A 115 -22.75 10.75 -9.64
N ASP A 116 -22.53 11.23 -8.42
CA ASP A 116 -23.45 11.11 -7.26
C ASP A 116 -23.70 9.68 -6.76
N LYS A 117 -22.86 8.73 -7.19
CA LYS A 117 -22.91 7.35 -6.73
C LYS A 117 -21.56 6.91 -6.20
N ILE A 118 -21.57 5.96 -5.29
CA ILE A 118 -20.37 5.25 -4.87
C ILE A 118 -20.32 3.85 -5.45
N TYR A 119 -19.11 3.48 -5.86
CA TYR A 119 -18.70 2.12 -6.18
C TYR A 119 -17.64 1.74 -5.17
N TYR A 120 -17.70 0.55 -4.61
CA TYR A 120 -16.70 0.13 -3.64
C TYR A 120 -16.34 -1.33 -3.80
N ALA A 121 -15.15 -1.65 -3.32
CA ALA A 121 -14.64 -2.99 -3.26
C ALA A 121 -13.70 -3.13 -2.06
N TYR A 122 -13.55 -4.38 -1.60
CA TYR A 122 -12.84 -4.66 -0.37
C TYR A 122 -12.23 -6.05 -0.37
N ILE A 123 -11.14 -6.18 0.37
CA ILE A 123 -10.46 -7.43 0.65
C ILE A 123 -9.74 -7.34 2.01
N GLY A 124 -9.78 -8.42 2.77
CA GLY A 124 -9.30 -8.43 4.15
C GLY A 124 -10.39 -7.98 5.11
N ASN A 125 -9.97 -7.37 6.21
CA ASN A 125 -10.79 -7.00 7.36
C ASN A 125 -10.88 -5.48 7.60
N SER A 126 -10.29 -4.64 6.74
CA SER A 126 -10.66 -3.22 6.66
C SER A 126 -12.13 -3.09 6.27
N ARG A 127 -12.80 -2.08 6.82
CA ARG A 127 -14.26 -1.93 6.70
C ARG A 127 -14.65 -0.63 6.02
N LEU A 128 -15.81 -0.67 5.37
CA LEU A 128 -16.53 0.50 4.91
C LEU A 128 -17.91 0.51 5.57
N TYR A 129 -18.25 1.64 6.15
CA TYR A 129 -19.55 1.94 6.71
C TYR A 129 -20.20 3.13 5.98
N ILE A 130 -21.53 3.15 5.96
CA ILE A 130 -22.33 4.31 5.61
C ILE A 130 -23.22 4.67 6.81
N LEU A 131 -23.14 5.93 7.24
CA LEU A 131 -24.08 6.55 8.14
C LEU A 131 -25.14 7.26 7.30
N ARG A 132 -26.39 6.82 7.40
CA ARG A 132 -27.54 7.45 6.76
C ARG A 132 -28.71 7.48 7.72
N ASN A 133 -29.37 8.63 7.86
CA ASN A 133 -30.52 8.79 8.76
C ASN A 133 -30.25 8.27 10.18
N ASN A 134 -29.06 8.57 10.73
CA ASN A 134 -28.61 8.10 12.04
C ASN A 134 -28.42 6.57 12.18
N HIS A 135 -28.41 5.83 11.08
CA HIS A 135 -28.14 4.40 11.07
C HIS A 135 -26.76 4.13 10.47
N LEU A 136 -25.86 3.56 11.28
CA LEU A 136 -24.55 3.11 10.85
C LEU A 136 -24.66 1.70 10.28
N GLN A 137 -24.43 1.55 8.98
CA GLN A 137 -24.49 0.28 8.28
C GLN A 137 -23.10 -0.10 7.76
N LYS A 138 -22.61 -1.29 8.14
CA LYS A 138 -21.43 -1.89 7.53
C LYS A 138 -21.77 -2.39 6.11
N LEU A 139 -21.01 -1.92 5.12
CA LEU A 139 -21.18 -2.31 3.71
C LEU A 139 -20.29 -3.49 3.29
N THR A 140 -19.21 -3.73 4.03
CA THR A 140 -18.24 -4.80 3.75
C THR A 140 -18.55 -6.06 4.56
N LYS A 141 -17.98 -7.17 4.10
CA LYS A 141 -17.96 -8.43 4.84
C LYS A 141 -16.51 -8.84 5.07
N ASP A 142 -16.11 -8.97 6.32
CA ASP A 142 -14.72 -9.21 6.69
C ASP A 142 -14.23 -10.53 6.08
N HIS A 143 -13.07 -10.55 5.43
CA HIS A 143 -12.45 -11.78 4.97
C HIS A 143 -11.52 -12.34 6.05
N THR A 144 -12.06 -12.69 7.21
CA THR A 144 -11.34 -13.32 8.32
C THR A 144 -11.61 -14.82 8.38
N VAL A 145 -10.77 -15.55 9.13
CA VAL A 145 -10.98 -16.99 9.38
C VAL A 145 -12.35 -17.23 10.01
N VAL A 146 -12.71 -16.48 11.05
CA VAL A 146 -13.99 -16.64 11.74
C VAL A 146 -15.19 -16.30 10.86
N GLN A 147 -15.10 -15.27 10.00
CA GLN A 147 -16.19 -14.97 9.08
C GLN A 147 -16.40 -16.11 8.08
N ASN A 148 -15.32 -16.73 7.60
CA ASN A 148 -15.40 -17.91 6.73
C ASN A 148 -15.99 -19.14 7.45
N LEU A 149 -15.77 -19.30 8.76
CA LEU A 149 -16.40 -20.36 9.56
C LEU A 149 -17.91 -20.10 9.75
N ILE A 150 -18.30 -18.84 10.04
CA ILE A 150 -19.71 -18.43 10.11
C ILE A 150 -20.41 -18.71 8.78
N ASP A 151 -19.77 -18.35 7.67
CA ASP A 151 -20.35 -18.50 6.32
C ASP A 151 -20.63 -19.96 5.94
N LYS A 152 -19.91 -20.90 6.55
CA LYS A 152 -20.11 -22.33 6.37
C LYS A 152 -21.05 -22.94 7.41
N GLY A 153 -21.52 -22.16 8.38
CA GLY A 153 -22.32 -22.64 9.51
C GLY A 153 -21.52 -23.46 10.52
N GLU A 154 -20.18 -23.37 10.52
CA GLU A 154 -19.31 -24.11 11.44
C GLU A 154 -19.29 -23.48 12.85
N ILE A 155 -19.51 -22.17 12.95
CA ILE A 155 -19.63 -21.43 14.22
C ILE A 155 -20.71 -20.35 14.12
N THR A 156 -21.22 -19.92 15.27
CA THR A 156 -22.13 -18.78 15.42
C THR A 156 -21.38 -17.45 15.54
N GLU A 157 -22.09 -16.33 15.33
CA GLU A 157 -21.52 -14.98 15.55
C GLU A 157 -21.07 -14.76 17.00
N LYS A 158 -21.76 -15.37 17.98
CA LYS A 158 -21.39 -15.28 19.40
C LYS A 158 -20.07 -15.99 19.68
N GLU A 159 -19.87 -17.17 19.10
CA GLU A 159 -18.61 -17.92 19.22
C GLU A 159 -17.46 -17.20 18.53
N ALA A 160 -17.71 -16.61 17.36
CA ALA A 160 -16.71 -15.87 16.61
C ALA A 160 -16.09 -14.69 17.40
N LYS A 161 -16.87 -13.99 18.24
CA LYS A 161 -16.38 -12.85 19.05
C LYS A 161 -15.26 -13.23 20.02
N ASN A 162 -15.28 -14.46 20.53
CA ASN A 162 -14.33 -14.97 21.52
C ASN A 162 -13.31 -15.95 20.93
N HIS A 163 -13.34 -16.18 19.62
CA HIS A 163 -12.46 -17.12 18.95
C HIS A 163 -11.00 -16.62 18.93
N PRO A 164 -9.98 -17.48 19.14
CA PRO A 164 -8.57 -17.06 19.15
C PRO A 164 -8.11 -16.42 17.83
N ASP A 165 -8.61 -16.94 16.69
CA ASP A 165 -8.32 -16.40 15.35
C ASP A 165 -9.30 -15.31 14.88
N LYS A 166 -10.04 -14.64 15.77
CA LYS A 166 -11.10 -13.68 15.38
C LYS A 166 -10.66 -12.56 14.43
N ASN A 167 -9.43 -12.10 14.60
CA ASN A 167 -8.85 -11.02 13.79
C ASN A 167 -7.94 -11.54 12.67
N LYS A 168 -7.83 -12.86 12.49
CA LYS A 168 -6.90 -13.43 11.52
C LYS A 168 -7.45 -13.27 10.10
N PRO A 169 -6.79 -12.51 9.22
CA PRO A 169 -7.24 -12.34 7.86
C PRO A 169 -7.06 -13.65 7.07
N PHE A 170 -8.04 -13.95 6.21
CA PHE A 170 -8.09 -15.15 5.39
C PHE A 170 -7.82 -14.87 3.90
N ASN A 171 -8.34 -13.76 3.37
CA ASN A 171 -8.04 -13.28 2.01
C ASN A 171 -7.49 -11.86 2.02
N VAL A 172 -6.32 -11.68 1.42
CA VAL A 172 -5.55 -10.42 1.37
C VAL A 172 -4.86 -10.30 0.01
N LEU A 173 -4.43 -9.09 -0.35
CA LEU A 173 -3.66 -8.86 -1.57
C LEU A 173 -2.21 -9.29 -1.40
N GLY A 174 -1.57 -9.74 -2.47
CA GLY A 174 -0.13 -9.99 -2.53
C GLY A 174 0.30 -11.45 -2.38
N ILE A 175 -0.52 -12.31 -1.75
CA ILE A 175 -0.14 -13.71 -1.49
C ILE A 175 -0.32 -14.62 -2.71
N LYS A 176 -1.45 -14.49 -3.42
CA LYS A 176 -1.83 -15.35 -4.55
C LYS A 176 -2.12 -14.52 -5.78
N LYS A 177 -1.84 -15.06 -6.97
CA LYS A 177 -2.15 -14.41 -8.26
C LYS A 177 -3.64 -14.24 -8.48
N ASP A 178 -4.40 -15.29 -8.19
CA ASP A 178 -5.84 -15.26 -8.23
C ASP A 178 -6.35 -14.85 -6.86
N VAL A 179 -7.07 -13.74 -6.82
CA VAL A 179 -7.59 -13.15 -5.59
C VAL A 179 -9.10 -13.02 -5.68
N LYS A 180 -9.79 -13.39 -4.60
CA LYS A 180 -11.23 -13.18 -4.44
C LYS A 180 -11.42 -11.98 -3.52
N PHE A 181 -12.24 -11.03 -3.96
CA PHE A 181 -12.54 -9.80 -3.24
C PHE A 181 -14.02 -9.47 -3.37
N GLY A 182 -14.54 -8.70 -2.42
CA GLY A 182 -15.89 -8.18 -2.46
C GLY A 182 -15.96 -6.94 -3.35
N ILE A 183 -17.07 -6.77 -4.06
CA ILE A 183 -17.37 -5.59 -4.85
C ILE A 183 -18.88 -5.30 -4.76
N CYS A 184 -19.25 -4.03 -4.74
CA CYS A 184 -20.65 -3.65 -4.76
C CYS A 184 -21.33 -4.19 -6.03
N LYS A 185 -22.44 -4.93 -5.86
CA LYS A 185 -23.23 -5.44 -7.00
C LYS A 185 -23.86 -4.31 -7.81
N GLN A 186 -24.24 -3.24 -7.12
CA GLN A 186 -24.86 -2.05 -7.70
C GLN A 186 -24.25 -0.81 -7.03
N ALA A 187 -24.14 0.26 -7.81
CA ALA A 187 -23.68 1.54 -7.31
C ALA A 187 -24.71 2.15 -6.36
N ILE A 188 -24.28 2.62 -5.19
CA ILE A 188 -25.15 3.23 -4.19
C ILE A 188 -25.28 4.71 -4.50
N LYS A 189 -26.51 5.22 -4.64
CA LYS A 189 -26.76 6.65 -4.78
C LYS A 189 -26.52 7.33 -3.44
N ILE A 190 -25.71 8.38 -3.44
CA ILE A 190 -25.45 9.21 -2.27
C ILE A 190 -26.61 10.19 -2.08
N GLU A 191 -26.98 10.38 -0.81
CA GLU A 191 -28.00 11.31 -0.35
C GLU A 191 -27.34 12.44 0.47
N ASN A 192 -28.10 13.51 0.68
CA ASN A 192 -27.66 14.62 1.52
C ASN A 192 -27.39 14.10 2.94
N GLU A 193 -26.31 14.56 3.58
CA GLU A 193 -25.87 14.17 4.92
C GLU A 193 -25.37 12.72 5.08
N ASP A 194 -25.25 11.95 4.01
CA ASP A 194 -24.54 10.67 4.07
C ASP A 194 -23.10 10.88 4.54
N LEU A 195 -22.63 9.98 5.41
CA LEU A 195 -21.23 9.95 5.82
C LEU A 195 -20.66 8.55 5.63
N LEU A 196 -19.57 8.45 4.89
CA LEU A 196 -18.82 7.21 4.73
C LEU A 196 -17.66 7.17 5.71
N LEU A 197 -17.41 6.00 6.28
CA LEU A 197 -16.23 5.70 7.09
C LEU A 197 -15.50 4.51 6.48
N LEU A 198 -14.29 4.73 5.98
CA LEU A 198 -13.34 3.67 5.67
C LEU A 198 -12.37 3.55 6.85
N CYS A 199 -12.11 2.33 7.32
CA CYS A 199 -11.18 2.12 8.42
C CYS A 199 -10.39 0.81 8.33
N SER A 200 -9.19 0.80 8.92
CA SER A 200 -8.49 -0.44 9.28
C SER A 200 -9.11 -1.09 10.51
N ASP A 201 -8.77 -2.35 10.77
CA ASP A 201 -9.33 -3.09 11.89
C ASP A 201 -8.83 -2.58 13.26
N GLY A 202 -7.71 -1.84 13.30
CA GLY A 202 -7.23 -1.14 14.49
C GLY A 202 -8.31 -0.27 15.16
N LEU A 203 -9.23 0.31 14.38
CA LEU A 203 -10.38 1.03 14.94
C LEU A 203 -11.39 0.04 15.56
N THR A 204 -11.86 -0.91 14.77
CA THR A 204 -12.99 -1.77 15.14
C THR A 204 -12.63 -2.91 16.09
N ASN A 205 -11.33 -3.13 16.31
CA ASN A 205 -10.83 -4.01 17.35
C ASN A 205 -10.84 -3.32 18.72
N MET A 206 -10.73 -1.98 18.74
CA MET A 206 -10.70 -1.17 19.97
C MET A 206 -12.07 -0.58 20.32
N MET A 207 -12.97 -0.45 19.35
CA MET A 207 -14.28 0.18 19.54
C MET A 207 -15.39 -0.62 18.86
N ASN A 208 -16.56 -0.66 19.49
CA ASN A 208 -17.76 -1.22 18.88
C ASN A 208 -18.49 -0.20 17.98
N ASP A 209 -19.49 -0.67 17.22
CA ASP A 209 -20.21 0.16 16.26
C ASP A 209 -21.03 1.30 16.94
N ASP A 210 -21.48 1.13 18.19
CA ASP A 210 -22.22 2.17 18.93
C ASP A 210 -21.30 3.31 19.36
N GLU A 211 -20.10 2.99 19.86
CA GLU A 211 -19.07 4.00 20.18
C GLU A 211 -18.62 4.76 18.93
N ILE A 212 -18.48 4.06 17.79
CA ILE A 212 -18.17 4.70 16.50
C ILE A 212 -19.30 5.65 16.11
N LEU A 213 -20.55 5.19 16.16
CA LEU A 213 -21.74 5.97 15.84
C LEU A 213 -21.82 7.25 16.68
N GLU A 214 -21.61 7.14 17.99
CA GLU A 214 -21.62 8.29 18.90
C GLU A 214 -20.65 9.40 18.43
N ILE A 215 -19.41 9.04 18.10
CA ILE A 215 -18.39 10.01 17.67
C ILE A 215 -18.72 10.61 16.31
N ILE A 216 -19.08 9.78 15.32
CA ILE A 216 -19.32 10.29 13.96
C ILE A 216 -20.62 11.09 13.84
N ASN A 217 -21.55 10.91 14.79
CA ASN A 217 -22.83 11.61 14.81
C ASN A 217 -22.80 12.95 15.57
N ASP A 218 -21.68 13.30 16.22
CA ASP A 218 -21.53 14.60 16.87
C ASP A 218 -21.70 15.75 15.86
N LYS A 219 -22.77 16.54 16.00
CA LYS A 219 -23.09 17.64 15.09
C LYS A 219 -22.18 18.86 15.28
N ASN A 220 -21.48 18.95 16.41
CA ASN A 220 -20.62 20.09 16.73
C ASN A 220 -19.19 19.91 16.21
N SER A 221 -18.82 18.69 15.84
CA SER A 221 -17.49 18.36 15.33
C SER A 221 -17.42 18.38 13.81
N SER A 222 -16.39 19.03 13.28
CA SER A 222 -16.02 18.92 11.87
C SER A 222 -15.64 17.47 11.50
N VAL A 223 -15.72 17.10 10.22
CA VAL A 223 -15.34 15.76 9.75
C VAL A 223 -13.89 15.41 10.13
N LYS A 224 -12.98 16.38 10.12
CA LYS A 224 -11.58 16.19 10.57
C LYS A 224 -11.48 15.94 12.07
N HIS A 225 -12.24 16.65 12.88
CA HIS A 225 -12.24 16.43 14.33
C HIS A 225 -12.87 15.08 14.70
N LYS A 226 -13.90 14.64 13.97
CA LYS A 226 -14.45 13.29 14.11
C LYS A 226 -13.39 12.21 13.85
N ALA A 227 -12.61 12.36 12.78
CA ALA A 227 -11.51 11.44 12.48
C ALA A 227 -10.44 11.40 13.59
N LEU A 228 -10.08 12.58 14.14
CA LEU A 228 -9.17 12.67 15.28
C LEU A 228 -9.75 11.99 16.53
N ASN A 229 -11.02 12.24 16.85
CA ASN A 229 -11.68 11.65 18.01
C ASN A 229 -11.78 10.12 17.92
N LEU A 230 -12.04 9.57 16.73
CA LEU A 230 -12.00 8.12 16.50
C LEU A 230 -10.61 7.53 16.81
N ILE A 231 -9.54 8.15 16.32
CA ILE A 231 -8.17 7.70 16.56
C ILE A 231 -7.80 7.80 18.05
N ASN A 232 -8.10 8.95 18.68
CA ASN A 232 -7.84 9.14 20.10
C ASN A 232 -8.58 8.12 20.96
N LYS A 233 -9.87 7.88 20.67
CA LYS A 233 -10.66 6.89 21.40
C LYS A 233 -10.14 5.47 21.21
N ALA A 234 -9.73 5.09 19.99
CA ALA A 234 -9.10 3.78 19.74
C ALA A 234 -7.78 3.63 20.53
N ASN A 235 -7.00 4.70 20.60
CA ASN A 235 -5.78 4.76 21.40
C ASN A 235 -6.05 4.69 22.90
N ASP A 236 -7.10 5.34 23.39
CA ASP A 236 -7.50 5.28 24.81
C ASP A 236 -8.04 3.90 25.21
N ASN A 237 -8.70 3.21 24.29
CA ASN A 237 -9.13 1.82 24.45
C ASN A 237 -7.96 0.81 24.28
N GLY A 238 -6.73 1.27 24.09
CA GLY A 238 -5.50 0.48 24.17
C GLY A 238 -4.48 0.80 23.08
N GLY A 239 -4.93 1.14 21.86
CA GLY A 239 -4.02 1.47 20.75
C GLY A 239 -3.09 0.32 20.37
N ASN A 240 -3.61 -0.92 20.38
CA ASN A 240 -2.83 -2.14 20.21
C ASN A 240 -2.34 -2.38 18.77
N ASP A 241 -2.91 -1.67 17.80
CA ASP A 241 -2.55 -1.77 16.39
C ASP A 241 -2.55 -0.41 15.70
N ASN A 242 -2.01 -0.39 14.47
CA ASN A 242 -2.14 0.76 13.59
C ASN A 242 -3.62 1.05 13.34
N THR A 243 -4.00 2.32 13.46
CA THR A 243 -5.39 2.74 13.27
C THR A 243 -5.46 3.78 12.18
N THR A 244 -6.30 3.53 11.19
CA THR A 244 -6.49 4.40 10.04
C THR A 244 -7.96 4.62 9.78
N VAL A 245 -8.35 5.88 9.60
CA VAL A 245 -9.73 6.29 9.30
C VAL A 245 -9.77 7.32 8.18
N GLN A 246 -10.79 7.21 7.33
CA GLN A 246 -11.12 8.20 6.32
C GLN A 246 -12.62 8.40 6.27
N LEU A 247 -13.05 9.60 6.65
CA LEU A 247 -14.43 10.05 6.69
C LEU A 247 -14.74 10.93 5.48
N ILE A 248 -15.87 10.68 4.83
CA ILE A 248 -16.38 11.49 3.72
C ILE A 248 -17.84 11.84 4.00
N ARG A 249 -18.13 13.11 4.33
CA ARG A 249 -19.50 13.60 4.52
C ARG A 249 -19.99 14.30 3.26
N PHE A 250 -21.15 13.93 2.78
CA PHE A 250 -21.76 14.49 1.57
C PHE A 250 -22.89 15.46 1.92
N PHE A 251 -23.03 16.50 1.11
CA PHE A 251 -24.09 17.49 1.25
C PHE A 251 -24.45 18.11 -0.09
N ASP A 252 -25.71 18.50 -0.25
CA ASP A 252 -26.17 19.15 -1.47
C ASP A 252 -25.82 20.64 -1.52
N SER A 253 -25.97 21.22 -2.72
CA SER A 253 -25.79 22.65 -2.98
C SER A 253 -26.69 23.58 -2.17
N SER A 254 -27.82 23.10 -1.65
CA SER A 254 -28.73 23.89 -0.80
C SER A 254 -28.19 24.03 0.63
N SER A 255 -27.58 22.97 1.16
CA SER A 255 -26.93 22.96 2.48
C SER A 255 -25.68 23.84 2.55
N GLN A 256 -24.93 24.00 1.46
CA GLN A 256 -23.70 24.79 1.45
C GLN A 256 -23.93 26.29 1.77
N LYS A 257 -25.05 26.87 1.32
CA LYS A 257 -25.42 28.26 1.65
C LYS A 257 -25.67 28.45 3.15
N HIS A 258 -26.27 27.46 3.82
CA HIS A 258 -26.49 27.53 5.26
C HIS A 258 -25.17 27.41 6.05
N ILE A 259 -24.24 26.54 5.63
CA ILE A 259 -22.93 26.39 6.28
C ILE A 259 -22.09 27.67 6.13
N GLU A 260 -22.04 28.30 4.94
CA GLU A 260 -21.33 29.58 4.76
C GLU A 260 -21.98 30.74 5.53
N LEU A 261 -23.31 30.76 5.67
CA LEU A 261 -24.03 31.76 6.47
C LEU A 261 -23.81 31.56 7.98
N ASP A 262 -23.77 30.30 8.45
CA ASP A 262 -23.55 29.96 9.85
C ASP A 262 -22.07 30.15 10.25
N GLU A 263 -21.10 29.81 9.40
CA GLU A 263 -19.69 30.13 9.64
C GLU A 263 -19.48 31.65 9.70
N ASN A 264 -20.04 32.42 8.77
CA ASN A 264 -19.94 33.88 8.81
C ASN A 264 -20.64 34.50 10.04
N ASN A 265 -21.73 33.90 10.53
CA ASN A 265 -22.39 34.33 11.77
C ASN A 265 -21.62 33.91 13.04
N LYS A 266 -20.93 32.77 13.03
CA LYS A 266 -20.10 32.30 14.17
C LYS A 266 -18.88 33.20 14.40
N TYR A 267 -18.45 33.93 13.36
CA TYR A 267 -17.39 34.94 13.43
C TYR A 267 -17.87 36.38 13.67
N SER A 268 -19.09 36.58 14.19
CA SER A 268 -19.56 37.91 14.63
C SER A 268 -18.93 38.34 15.98
N SER A 269 -17.74 38.95 15.86
CA SER A 269 -17.36 40.24 16.46
C SER A 269 -17.80 40.57 17.92
N LYS A 270 -17.15 39.97 18.93
CA LYS A 270 -16.81 40.69 20.19
C LYS A 270 -15.68 40.06 21.02
N SER A 271 -15.56 38.73 21.05
CA SER A 271 -14.51 38.05 21.86
C SER A 271 -13.13 38.03 21.22
N TYR A 272 -13.01 37.81 19.91
CA TYR A 272 -11.71 37.71 19.22
C TYR A 272 -10.86 39.00 19.29
N LYS A 273 -11.51 40.17 19.25
CA LYS A 273 -10.81 41.46 19.43
C LYS A 273 -10.14 41.58 20.80
N LYS A 274 -10.73 41.00 21.86
CA LYS A 274 -10.11 40.99 23.20
C LYS A 274 -8.85 40.12 23.25
N TYR A 275 -8.86 38.98 22.57
CA TYR A 275 -7.70 38.08 22.51
C TYR A 275 -6.52 38.69 21.73
N ILE A 276 -6.79 39.34 20.60
CA ILE A 276 -5.73 40.03 19.85
C ILE A 276 -5.14 41.19 20.64
N VAL A 277 -5.98 42.01 21.28
CA VAL A 277 -5.49 43.10 22.13
C VAL A 277 -4.65 42.55 23.29
N GLY A 278 -5.07 41.44 23.91
CA GLY A 278 -4.29 40.75 24.95
C GLY A 278 -2.92 40.27 24.45
N ILE A 279 -2.85 39.65 23.27
CA ILE A 279 -1.59 39.17 22.68
C ILE A 279 -0.66 40.35 22.36
N ILE A 280 -1.18 41.44 21.79
CA ILE A 280 -0.39 42.64 21.50
C ILE A 280 0.19 43.25 22.78
N ILE A 281 -0.62 43.35 23.85
CA ILE A 281 -0.14 43.84 25.16
C ILE A 281 0.94 42.92 25.72
N THR A 282 0.76 41.60 25.64
CA THR A 282 1.75 40.63 26.16
C THR A 282 3.08 40.74 25.41
N ILE A 283 3.04 40.86 24.08
CA ILE A 283 4.24 41.06 23.25
C ILE A 283 4.91 42.40 23.59
N ALA A 284 4.15 43.47 23.76
CA ALA A 284 4.68 44.78 24.12
C ALA A 284 5.36 44.77 25.51
N VAL A 285 4.81 44.06 26.49
CA VAL A 285 5.41 43.89 27.83
C VAL A 285 6.71 43.09 27.74
N ILE A 286 6.74 42.01 26.96
CA ILE A 286 7.95 41.20 26.77
C ILE A 286 9.06 42.01 26.09
N LEU A 287 8.73 42.74 25.02
CA LEU A 287 9.68 43.59 24.30
C LEU A 287 10.16 44.77 25.17
N GLY A 288 9.26 45.40 25.93
CA GLY A 288 9.62 46.45 26.88
C GLY A 288 10.52 45.94 28.01
N GLY A 289 10.24 44.75 28.54
CA GLY A 289 11.10 44.09 29.52
C GLY A 289 12.49 43.78 28.97
N TYR A 290 12.57 43.30 27.72
CA TYR A 290 13.84 43.06 27.03
C TYR A 290 14.65 44.35 26.85
N PHE A 291 14.00 45.45 26.47
CA PHE A 291 14.66 46.75 26.30
C PHE A 291 15.15 47.35 27.64
N ILE A 292 14.41 47.14 28.74
CA ILE A 292 14.84 47.55 30.08
C ILE A 292 16.04 46.71 30.54
N ILE A 293 16.02 45.39 30.28
CA ILE A 293 17.13 44.49 30.61
C ILE A 293 18.37 44.84 29.79
N ASP A 294 18.23 45.09 28.48
CA ASP A 294 19.36 45.49 27.62
C ASP A 294 19.95 46.85 28.03
N ASN A 295 19.12 47.85 28.36
CA ASN A 295 19.60 49.14 28.88
C ASN A 295 20.24 49.01 30.28
N PHE A 296 19.82 48.03 31.08
CA PHE A 296 20.40 47.77 32.40
C PHE A 296 21.73 47.01 32.31
N ILE A 297 21.87 46.11 31.32
CA ILE A 297 23.09 45.34 31.07
C ILE A 297 24.18 46.18 30.41
N LEU A 298 23.82 47.13 29.53
CA LEU A 298 24.78 48.02 28.86
C LEU A 298 25.36 49.14 29.74
N ASN A 299 24.86 49.30 30.97
CA ASN A 299 25.31 50.33 31.94
C ASN A 299 26.16 49.79 33.10
N ARG A 300 26.78 48.61 32.97
CA ARG A 300 27.78 48.13 33.94
C ARG A 300 29.20 48.29 33.41
N ASP A 301 30.01 48.98 34.22
CA ASP A 301 31.43 49.24 34.02
C ASP A 301 32.25 47.97 33.67
N GLU A 302 33.08 48.11 32.64
CA GLU A 302 33.94 47.08 32.03
C GLU A 302 35.05 46.53 32.96
N THR A 303 35.10 46.97 34.21
CA THR A 303 36.21 46.66 35.13
C THR A 303 36.00 45.39 35.97
N GLU A 304 34.79 44.81 36.01
CA GLU A 304 34.49 43.63 36.83
C GLU A 304 34.61 42.29 36.09
N ILE A 305 34.45 42.27 34.75
CA ILE A 305 34.44 41.02 33.95
C ILE A 305 35.87 40.48 33.71
N THR A 306 36.87 41.35 33.66
CA THR A 306 38.27 40.96 33.38
C THR A 306 38.95 40.28 34.57
N SER A 307 38.47 40.49 35.79
CA SER A 307 39.00 39.85 37.01
C SER A 307 38.47 38.42 37.23
N MET A 308 37.26 38.11 36.74
CA MET A 308 36.66 36.78 36.87
C MET A 308 37.17 35.76 35.84
N LEU A 309 37.61 36.20 34.66
CA LEU A 309 38.15 35.30 33.62
C LEU A 309 39.60 34.86 33.85
N LYS A 310 40.39 35.61 34.64
CA LYS A 310 41.77 35.22 34.99
C LYS A 310 41.86 34.19 36.11
N THR A 311 40.79 33.97 36.86
CA THR A 311 40.80 33.07 38.04
C THR A 311 40.33 31.65 37.70
N ASN A 312 39.58 31.47 36.59
CA ASN A 312 39.05 30.15 36.20
C ASN A 312 39.92 29.37 35.20
N ASN A 313 40.84 30.01 34.46
CA ASN A 313 41.76 29.30 33.54
C ASN A 313 42.96 28.65 34.25
N LYS A 314 43.07 28.75 35.58
CA LYS A 314 44.16 28.14 36.36
C LYS A 314 43.76 26.84 37.09
N ARG A 315 42.52 26.35 36.89
CA ARG A 315 41.99 25.17 37.60
C ARG A 315 41.63 23.96 36.72
N PHE A 316 41.87 24.01 35.41
CA PHE A 316 41.53 22.91 34.48
C PHE A 316 42.73 22.30 33.71
N LEU A 317 43.95 22.79 33.92
CA LEU A 317 45.18 22.12 33.47
C LEU A 317 46.03 21.76 34.68
N THR A 318 45.67 20.66 35.36
CA THR A 318 46.55 19.79 36.17
C THR A 318 45.68 18.68 36.79
N SER A 319 46.13 17.42 36.70
CA SER A 319 45.46 16.15 37.04
C SER A 319 44.35 15.73 36.05
N ASN A 320 44.44 14.66 35.25
CA ASN A 320 45.20 13.41 35.38
C ASN A 320 45.69 12.89 34.02
N ILE A 321 47.01 12.82 33.88
CA ILE A 321 47.74 11.81 33.11
C ILE A 321 48.01 10.65 34.08
N ALA A 322 47.76 9.42 33.63
CA ALA A 322 48.41 8.14 34.02
C ALA A 322 47.36 7.01 33.88
N ASN A 323 47.49 5.96 33.08
CA ASN A 323 48.65 5.29 32.50
C ASN A 323 48.18 4.41 31.33
N LYS A 324 48.87 4.44 30.19
CA LYS A 324 49.72 3.33 29.66
C LYS A 324 49.98 3.54 28.17
N THR A 325 51.19 3.98 27.86
CA THR A 325 51.87 3.81 26.58
C THR A 325 53.06 2.87 26.76
N LYS A 326 53.26 1.99 25.78
CA LYS A 326 54.55 1.65 25.15
C LYS A 326 54.25 0.81 23.90
N GLU A 327 54.42 1.39 22.72
CA GLU A 327 55.59 1.21 21.82
C GLU A 327 55.58 -0.17 21.15
N THR A 328 55.45 -0.33 19.82
CA THR A 328 56.35 0.09 18.73
C THR A 328 55.67 -0.26 17.37
N SER A 329 55.60 0.63 16.37
CA SER A 329 56.40 0.68 15.11
C SER A 329 56.63 -0.70 14.45
N ASP A 330 56.43 -0.97 13.16
CA ASP A 330 56.51 -0.15 11.94
C ASP A 330 56.03 -0.95 10.70
N SER A 331 55.81 -0.21 9.62
CA SER A 331 56.08 -0.56 8.21
C SER A 331 54.99 -1.12 7.27
N ILE A 332 55.05 -0.53 6.07
CA ILE A 332 54.20 -0.55 4.89
C ILE A 332 54.85 -1.47 3.84
N ILE A 333 54.13 -2.42 3.21
CA ILE A 333 54.45 -2.92 1.84
C ILE A 333 53.17 -3.28 1.04
N LYS A 334 53.22 -2.90 -0.24
CA LYS A 334 52.29 -3.03 -1.39
C LYS A 334 51.80 -4.46 -1.73
N PRO A 335 50.75 -4.62 -2.58
CA PRO A 335 50.24 -5.92 -3.02
C PRO A 335 51.04 -6.50 -4.19
N THR A 336 51.24 -7.82 -4.19
CA THR A 336 51.70 -8.59 -5.35
C THR A 336 50.77 -9.77 -5.63
N ASN A 337 50.41 -9.89 -6.92
CA ASN A 337 49.70 -11.01 -7.52
C ASN A 337 50.39 -12.36 -7.24
N THR A 338 49.61 -13.42 -7.11
CA THR A 338 49.99 -14.72 -7.68
C THR A 338 48.78 -15.60 -7.96
N ASN A 339 48.69 -16.00 -9.23
CA ASN A 339 47.87 -17.10 -9.72
C ASN A 339 48.20 -18.41 -8.98
N LYS A 340 47.17 -19.17 -8.59
CA LYS A 340 47.27 -20.63 -8.51
C LYS A 340 46.00 -21.30 -9.01
N LYS A 341 46.17 -21.95 -10.16
CA LYS A 341 45.35 -23.03 -10.73
C LYS A 341 44.91 -24.00 -9.63
N ILE A 342 43.60 -24.23 -9.52
CA ILE A 342 43.06 -25.49 -8.99
C ILE A 342 42.39 -26.20 -10.16
N ILE A 343 42.95 -27.37 -10.48
CA ILE A 343 42.48 -28.28 -11.51
C ILE A 343 41.23 -28.98 -10.98
N THR A 344 40.18 -28.91 -11.80
CA THR A 344 38.90 -29.57 -11.70
C THR A 344 39.02 -31.09 -11.87
N LYS A 345 38.23 -31.85 -11.10
CA LYS A 345 37.74 -33.17 -11.54
C LYS A 345 36.28 -33.06 -11.94
N ASN A 346 36.05 -33.43 -13.19
CA ASN A 346 34.81 -33.35 -13.97
C ASN A 346 33.66 -34.16 -13.37
N ASN A 347 32.47 -33.54 -13.38
CA ASN A 347 31.21 -34.23 -13.67
C ASN A 347 30.43 -33.36 -14.68
N ASN A 348 30.86 -33.41 -15.94
CA ASN A 348 30.19 -32.72 -17.04
C ASN A 348 28.99 -33.53 -17.52
N LYS A 349 27.78 -33.17 -17.07
CA LYS A 349 26.59 -33.23 -17.93
C LYS A 349 26.53 -31.92 -18.69
N THR A 350 26.88 -31.96 -19.98
CA THR A 350 26.76 -30.82 -20.89
C THR A 350 25.28 -30.38 -20.96
N LYS A 351 24.94 -29.27 -20.29
CA LYS A 351 23.67 -28.58 -20.52
C LYS A 351 23.76 -27.96 -21.92
N SER A 352 23.11 -28.57 -22.91
CA SER A 352 22.95 -27.98 -24.24
C SER A 352 22.33 -26.59 -24.12
N GLU A 353 22.89 -25.59 -24.82
CA GLU A 353 22.32 -24.25 -24.84
C GLU A 353 20.85 -24.27 -25.33
N PRO A 354 19.97 -23.45 -24.75
CA PRO A 354 18.57 -23.42 -25.12
C PRO A 354 18.36 -22.87 -26.53
N TYR A 355 17.39 -23.43 -27.25
CA TYR A 355 17.00 -22.98 -28.57
C TYR A 355 16.35 -21.59 -28.49
N LYS A 356 16.71 -20.69 -29.42
CA LYS A 356 16.24 -19.30 -29.47
C LYS A 356 15.06 -19.16 -30.44
N LEU A 357 13.84 -19.23 -29.91
CA LEU A 357 12.63 -19.00 -30.70
C LEU A 357 12.43 -17.50 -30.96
N LYS A 358 12.42 -17.08 -32.24
CA LYS A 358 11.99 -15.73 -32.63
C LYS A 358 10.47 -15.67 -32.60
N TYR A 359 9.90 -14.85 -31.73
CA TYR A 359 8.47 -14.69 -31.49
C TYR A 359 8.05 -13.23 -31.71
N THR A 360 6.93 -13.00 -32.39
CA THR A 360 6.36 -11.65 -32.56
C THR A 360 5.26 -11.44 -31.53
N LEU A 361 5.38 -10.41 -30.71
CA LEU A 361 4.40 -10.11 -29.65
C LEU A 361 3.02 -9.85 -30.25
N GLN A 362 2.01 -10.56 -29.75
CA GLN A 362 0.61 -10.32 -30.09
C GLN A 362 -0.01 -9.30 -29.14
N GLU A 363 -1.19 -8.77 -29.48
CA GLU A 363 -1.93 -7.91 -28.55
C GLU A 363 -2.19 -8.61 -27.21
N GLY A 364 -1.86 -7.92 -26.12
CA GLY A 364 -1.94 -8.46 -24.77
C GLY A 364 -0.78 -9.38 -24.35
N ASP A 365 0.23 -9.62 -25.19
CA ASP A 365 1.46 -10.27 -24.76
C ASP A 365 2.32 -9.32 -23.92
N ASN A 366 3.03 -9.89 -22.94
CA ASN A 366 4.12 -9.23 -22.21
C ASN A 366 5.09 -10.31 -21.72
N PHE A 367 6.29 -9.92 -21.28
CA PHE A 367 7.28 -10.90 -20.80
C PHE A 367 6.79 -11.75 -19.64
N TYR A 368 5.85 -11.28 -18.81
CA TYR A 368 5.25 -12.12 -17.77
C TYR A 368 4.35 -13.22 -18.35
N ARG A 369 3.48 -12.92 -19.31
CA ARG A 369 2.66 -13.94 -19.97
C ARG A 369 3.51 -14.94 -20.76
N LEU A 370 4.57 -14.46 -21.41
CA LEU A 370 5.53 -15.32 -22.11
C LEU A 370 6.34 -16.19 -21.14
N SER A 371 6.74 -15.66 -19.98
CA SER A 371 7.48 -16.40 -18.95
C SER A 371 6.69 -17.61 -18.46
N LEU A 372 5.41 -17.39 -18.14
CA LEU A 372 4.48 -18.43 -17.75
C LEU A 372 4.19 -19.44 -18.86
N ARG A 373 4.18 -19.01 -20.12
CA ARG A 373 3.84 -19.84 -21.27
C ARG A 373 5.00 -20.76 -21.67
N PHE A 374 6.23 -20.26 -21.61
CA PHE A 374 7.42 -20.99 -22.07
C PHE A 374 8.29 -21.52 -20.92
N ASN A 375 7.81 -21.43 -19.67
CA ASN A 375 8.50 -21.91 -18.48
C ASN A 375 9.88 -21.26 -18.25
N VAL A 376 9.98 -19.97 -18.53
CA VAL A 376 11.18 -19.15 -18.36
C VAL A 376 10.90 -18.07 -17.33
N THR A 377 11.93 -17.38 -16.81
CA THR A 377 11.74 -16.21 -15.94
C THR A 377 11.64 -14.93 -16.78
N VAL A 378 11.03 -13.88 -16.23
CA VAL A 378 11.02 -12.56 -16.89
C VAL A 378 12.45 -12.04 -17.05
N ASN A 379 13.31 -12.24 -16.06
CA ASN A 379 14.72 -11.85 -16.14
C ASN A 379 15.46 -12.59 -17.27
N GLN A 380 15.19 -13.88 -17.49
CA GLN A 380 15.73 -14.62 -18.64
C GLN A 380 15.29 -14.01 -19.97
N LEU A 381 14.02 -13.60 -20.08
CA LEU A 381 13.50 -12.91 -21.27
C LEU A 381 14.09 -11.51 -21.43
N GLU A 382 14.27 -10.75 -20.36
CA GLU A 382 14.91 -9.42 -20.44
C GLU A 382 16.36 -9.54 -20.86
N LYS A 383 17.11 -10.46 -20.25
CA LYS A 383 18.53 -10.68 -20.51
C LYS A 383 18.79 -11.15 -21.95
N ILE A 384 17.98 -12.09 -22.46
CA ILE A 384 18.17 -12.62 -23.82
C ILE A 384 17.76 -11.62 -24.92
N ASN A 385 16.90 -10.65 -24.59
CA ASN A 385 16.42 -9.64 -25.52
C ASN A 385 17.10 -8.27 -25.35
N SER A 386 17.95 -8.11 -24.33
CA SER A 386 18.53 -6.83 -23.94
C SER A 386 17.49 -5.70 -23.80
N ILE A 387 16.28 -6.04 -23.33
CA ILE A 387 15.16 -5.10 -23.18
C ILE A 387 14.45 -5.34 -21.84
N LYS A 388 14.07 -4.25 -21.15
CA LYS A 388 13.25 -4.34 -19.95
C LYS A 388 11.78 -4.54 -20.31
N ALA A 389 11.06 -5.31 -19.50
CA ALA A 389 9.65 -5.63 -19.76
C ALA A 389 8.75 -4.39 -19.89
N ILE A 390 9.11 -3.29 -19.23
CA ILE A 390 8.41 -1.99 -19.29
C ILE A 390 8.54 -1.28 -20.64
N HIS A 391 9.49 -1.67 -21.50
CA HIS A 391 9.73 -1.06 -22.81
C HIS A 391 9.21 -1.92 -23.96
N LEU A 392 8.47 -2.99 -23.68
CA LEU A 392 7.91 -3.85 -24.72
C LEU A 392 6.76 -3.17 -25.46
N GLN A 393 6.77 -3.31 -26.77
CA GLN A 393 5.71 -2.81 -27.65
C GLN A 393 5.00 -3.98 -28.35
N ALA A 394 3.70 -3.83 -28.62
CA ALA A 394 2.96 -4.81 -29.41
C ALA A 394 3.59 -4.96 -30.80
N HIS A 395 3.53 -6.17 -31.37
CA HIS A 395 4.12 -6.52 -32.68
C HIS A 395 5.66 -6.48 -32.75
N GLN A 396 6.35 -6.16 -31.64
CA GLN A 396 7.80 -6.28 -31.54
C GLN A 396 8.25 -7.75 -31.58
N LYS A 397 9.38 -8.03 -32.25
CA LYS A 397 10.01 -9.35 -32.24
C LYS A 397 10.90 -9.52 -31.00
N VAL A 398 10.75 -10.64 -30.32
CA VAL A 398 11.52 -11.03 -29.14
C VAL A 398 12.01 -12.47 -29.27
N ILE A 399 13.07 -12.80 -28.55
CA ILE A 399 13.67 -14.12 -28.43
C ILE A 399 13.12 -14.78 -27.17
N ILE A 400 12.63 -16.01 -27.31
CA ILE A 400 12.17 -16.84 -26.20
C ILE A 400 13.07 -18.08 -26.14
N PRO A 401 13.76 -18.34 -25.01
CA PRO A 401 14.51 -19.56 -24.85
C PRO A 401 13.55 -20.73 -24.65
N ILE A 402 13.72 -21.78 -25.45
CA ILE A 402 12.91 -23.00 -25.40
C ILE A 402 13.84 -24.22 -25.47
N THR A 403 13.35 -25.40 -25.08
CA THR A 403 14.17 -26.62 -25.12
C THR A 403 14.34 -27.13 -26.54
N ALA A 404 13.28 -27.11 -27.36
CA ALA A 404 13.34 -27.58 -28.75
C ALA A 404 12.13 -27.10 -29.56
N VAL A 405 12.25 -27.19 -30.89
CA VAL A 405 11.11 -27.24 -31.80
C VAL A 405 10.97 -28.67 -32.29
N HIS A 406 9.83 -29.30 -32.03
CA HIS A 406 9.57 -30.70 -32.31
C HIS A 406 8.49 -30.85 -33.37
N THR A 407 8.75 -31.59 -34.46
CA THR A 407 7.75 -31.90 -35.47
C THR A 407 7.11 -33.25 -35.15
N ILE A 408 5.79 -33.27 -34.99
CA ILE A 408 5.02 -34.47 -34.63
C ILE A 408 5.14 -35.52 -35.74
N LYS A 409 5.59 -36.72 -35.39
CA LYS A 409 5.71 -37.87 -36.29
C LYS A 409 4.50 -38.80 -36.17
N ASN A 410 4.37 -39.72 -37.14
CA ASN A 410 3.32 -40.74 -37.12
C ASN A 410 3.43 -41.60 -35.84
N GLY A 411 2.31 -41.79 -35.15
CA GLY A 411 2.24 -42.57 -33.90
C GLY A 411 2.72 -41.87 -32.62
N GLU A 412 3.23 -40.63 -32.68
CA GLU A 412 3.62 -39.90 -31.47
C GLU A 412 2.39 -39.36 -30.72
N THR A 413 2.40 -39.53 -29.38
CA THR A 413 1.40 -38.95 -28.48
C THR A 413 2.03 -37.81 -27.69
N LEU A 414 1.20 -36.95 -27.08
CA LEU A 414 1.73 -35.92 -26.19
C LEU A 414 2.53 -36.51 -25.02
N SER A 415 2.12 -37.70 -24.54
CA SER A 415 2.82 -38.42 -23.50
C SER A 415 4.21 -38.89 -23.94
N SER A 416 4.33 -39.46 -25.15
CA SER A 416 5.64 -39.88 -25.66
C SER A 416 6.57 -38.68 -25.90
N ILE A 417 6.03 -37.56 -26.36
CA ILE A 417 6.79 -36.30 -26.56
C ILE A 417 7.22 -35.70 -25.20
N SER A 418 6.31 -35.67 -24.22
CA SER A 418 6.60 -35.22 -22.85
C SER A 418 7.73 -36.02 -22.21
N ASN A 419 7.69 -37.35 -22.33
CA ASN A 419 8.74 -38.24 -21.83
C ASN A 419 10.08 -38.00 -22.55
N LYS A 420 10.05 -37.83 -23.88
CA LYS A 420 11.25 -37.57 -24.69
C LYS A 420 12.01 -36.33 -24.24
N TYR A 421 11.31 -35.24 -23.92
CA TYR A 421 11.94 -33.99 -23.48
C TYR A 421 12.03 -33.86 -21.95
N ASN A 422 11.42 -34.79 -21.20
CA ASN A 422 11.27 -34.75 -19.76
C ASN A 422 10.70 -33.39 -19.29
N ILE A 423 9.50 -33.08 -19.80
CA ILE A 423 8.73 -31.86 -19.52
C ILE A 423 7.26 -32.24 -19.37
N ASP A 424 6.57 -31.68 -18.38
CA ASP A 424 5.14 -31.90 -18.14
C ASP A 424 4.29 -31.60 -19.39
N GLN A 425 3.39 -32.52 -19.74
CA GLN A 425 2.43 -32.39 -20.84
C GLN A 425 1.67 -31.06 -20.79
N LYS A 426 1.28 -30.58 -19.60
CA LYS A 426 0.57 -29.31 -19.40
C LYS A 426 1.40 -28.11 -19.85
N LEU A 427 2.71 -28.13 -19.63
CA LEU A 427 3.60 -27.07 -20.09
C LEU A 427 3.71 -27.06 -21.61
N ILE A 428 3.78 -28.23 -22.24
CA ILE A 428 3.80 -28.37 -23.71
C ILE A 428 2.49 -27.85 -24.31
N LEU A 429 1.33 -28.21 -23.74
CA LEU A 429 0.03 -27.69 -24.19
C LEU A 429 -0.03 -26.17 -24.10
N LYS A 430 0.40 -25.61 -22.96
CA LYS A 430 0.38 -24.16 -22.70
C LYS A 430 1.27 -23.39 -23.66
N ALA A 431 2.51 -23.86 -23.89
CA ALA A 431 3.44 -23.26 -24.84
C ALA A 431 2.83 -23.18 -26.26
N ASN A 432 2.03 -24.18 -26.64
CA ASN A 432 1.44 -24.31 -27.97
C ASN A 432 -0.02 -23.85 -28.09
N LYS A 433 -0.59 -23.22 -27.05
CA LYS A 433 -2.01 -22.80 -27.00
C LYS A 433 -3.01 -23.94 -27.33
N LEU A 434 -2.70 -25.16 -26.91
CA LEU A 434 -3.56 -26.34 -27.12
C LEU A 434 -4.45 -26.57 -25.90
N ARG A 435 -5.74 -26.86 -26.12
CA ARG A 435 -6.74 -27.04 -25.04
C ARG A 435 -6.69 -28.42 -24.38
N ASN A 436 -6.34 -29.47 -25.12
CA ASN A 436 -6.30 -30.85 -24.63
C ASN A 436 -5.40 -31.72 -25.51
N ASN A 437 -5.25 -32.98 -25.11
CA ASN A 437 -4.42 -33.98 -25.79
C ASN A 437 -5.03 -34.52 -27.10
N LYS A 438 -6.22 -34.08 -27.51
CA LYS A 438 -7.05 -34.78 -28.51
C LYS A 438 -6.86 -34.34 -29.97
N ASN A 439 -5.89 -33.48 -30.31
CA ASN A 439 -5.71 -33.01 -31.70
C ASN A 439 -4.23 -32.75 -32.07
N LEU A 440 -3.37 -33.74 -31.89
CA LEU A 440 -2.01 -33.68 -32.44
C LEU A 440 -2.03 -34.09 -33.92
N LYS A 441 -1.79 -33.13 -34.82
CA LYS A 441 -1.72 -33.38 -36.26
C LYS A 441 -0.28 -33.69 -36.68
N ILE A 442 -0.07 -34.82 -37.34
CA ILE A 442 1.22 -35.21 -37.92
C ILE A 442 1.78 -34.06 -38.77
N GLY A 443 3.08 -33.79 -38.65
CA GLY A 443 3.77 -32.71 -39.36
C GLY A 443 3.67 -31.33 -38.69
N THR A 444 2.88 -31.16 -37.63
CA THR A 444 2.80 -29.88 -36.90
C THR A 444 4.04 -29.66 -36.04
N LYS A 445 4.56 -28.43 -36.02
CA LYS A 445 5.64 -28.02 -35.11
C LYS A 445 5.08 -27.69 -33.72
N LEU A 446 5.65 -28.28 -32.69
CA LEU A 446 5.43 -27.95 -31.29
C LEU A 446 6.66 -27.24 -30.72
N TYR A 447 6.42 -26.13 -30.02
CA TYR A 447 7.40 -25.44 -29.21
C TYR A 447 7.48 -26.14 -27.85
N ILE A 448 8.64 -26.73 -27.56
CA ILE A 448 8.89 -27.43 -26.30
C ILE A 448 9.44 -26.40 -25.31
N PRO A 449 8.71 -26.02 -24.23
CA PRO A 449 9.11 -24.95 -23.32
C PRO A 449 10.45 -25.24 -22.63
N LEU A 450 11.06 -24.24 -22.00
CA LEU A 450 12.36 -24.42 -21.36
C LEU A 450 12.26 -25.39 -20.18
N LYS A 451 13.11 -26.42 -20.19
CA LYS A 451 13.33 -27.30 -19.05
C LYS A 451 14.10 -26.56 -17.97
N GLN A 452 13.52 -26.45 -16.77
CA GLN A 452 14.16 -25.82 -15.61
C GLN A 452 15.16 -26.76 -14.92
#